data_AF-A0A5B7V8Q6-F1
#
_entry.id   AF-A0A5B7V8Q6-F1
#
_cell.length_a   1.000
_cell.length_b   1.000
_cell.length_c   1.000
_cell.angle_alpha   90.00
_cell.angle_beta   90.00
_cell.angle_gamma   90.00
#
_symmetry.space_group_name_H-M   'P 1'
#
loop_
_entity.id
_entity.type
_entity.pdbx_description
1 polymer ?
#
loop_
_entity_poly.entity_id
_entity_poly.type
_entity_poly.pdbx_seq_one_letter_code
_entity_poly.pdbx_strand_id
1 'polypeptide(L)'
;MTRSNCPPSPAPPPPLQAKEPCLRYHLTLTMGWPIATGVIEGSCRLLVKDRLDTTGARGSLPGTEAVLLLRAVIDNGNVERYWRSFTELDHLHTHAVRYQGQPAPAA
;
A
#
# COMPACT_ATOMS: atom_id res chain seq x y z
N MET A 1 -38.98 -34.15 21.12
CA MET A 1 -37.97 -33.19 20.65
C MET A 1 -36.99 -33.90 19.73
N THR A 2 -37.31 -33.99 18.44
CA THR A 2 -36.43 -34.59 17.43
C THR A 2 -35.37 -33.57 17.04
N ARG A 3 -34.08 -33.86 17.30
CA ARG A 3 -32.99 -33.06 16.74
C ARG A 3 -33.06 -33.23 15.22
N SER A 4 -33.32 -32.12 14.52
CA SER A 4 -33.16 -32.04 13.08
C SER A 4 -31.71 -32.39 12.74
N ASN A 5 -31.49 -33.57 12.16
CA ASN A 5 -30.20 -33.97 11.61
C ASN A 5 -29.97 -33.16 10.33
N CYS A 6 -29.46 -31.94 10.46
CA CYS A 6 -28.88 -31.24 9.31
C CYS A 6 -27.62 -32.01 8.89
N PRO A 7 -27.45 -32.36 7.60
CA PRO A 7 -26.23 -32.99 7.13
C PRO A 7 -25.04 -32.05 7.39
N PRO A 8 -23.85 -32.59 7.73
CA PRO A 8 -22.67 -31.76 7.92
C PRO A 8 -22.37 -30.99 6.63
N SER A 9 -22.07 -29.69 6.75
CA SER A 9 -21.58 -28.90 5.61
C SER A 9 -20.35 -29.58 5.00
N PRO A 10 -20.22 -29.60 3.67
CA PRO A 10 -19.02 -30.11 3.03
C PRO A 10 -17.78 -29.34 3.54
N ALA A 11 -16.67 -30.06 3.69
CA ALA A 11 -15.39 -29.46 4.04
C ALA A 11 -14.96 -28.47 2.95
N PRO A 12 -14.30 -27.35 3.31
CA PRO A 12 -13.82 -26.41 2.32
C PRO A 12 -12.79 -27.09 1.39
N PRO A 13 -12.75 -26.70 0.10
CA PRO A 13 -11.78 -27.26 -0.82
C PRO A 13 -10.34 -26.91 -0.36
N PRO A 14 -9.34 -27.74 -0.68
CA PRO A 14 -7.95 -27.45 -0.44
C PRO A 14 -7.53 -26.11 -1.08
N PRO A 15 -6.52 -25.41 -0.52
CA PRO A 15 -6.19 -24.05 -0.92
C PRO A 15 -5.93 -23.85 -2.41
N LEU A 16 -5.32 -24.83 -3.07
CA LEU A 16 -5.04 -24.79 -4.50
C LEU A 16 -6.31 -24.88 -5.35
N GLN A 17 -7.28 -25.72 -4.95
CA GLN A 17 -8.56 -25.82 -5.65
C GLN A 17 -9.40 -24.56 -5.47
N ALA A 18 -9.37 -23.93 -4.28
CA ALA A 18 -10.04 -22.66 -4.05
C ALA A 18 -9.47 -21.50 -4.91
N LYS A 19 -8.20 -21.61 -5.33
CA LYS A 19 -7.51 -20.60 -6.14
C LYS A 19 -7.56 -20.89 -7.64
N GLU A 20 -8.07 -22.03 -8.07
CA GLU A 20 -8.12 -22.47 -9.48
C GLU A 20 -8.65 -21.39 -10.45
N PRO A 21 -9.70 -20.61 -10.12
CA PRO A 21 -10.17 -19.51 -10.98
C PRO A 21 -9.11 -18.43 -11.25
N CYS A 22 -8.17 -18.23 -10.33
CA CYS A 22 -7.08 -17.26 -10.42
C CYS A 22 -5.80 -17.85 -11.05
N LEU A 23 -5.73 -19.16 -11.25
CA LEU A 23 -4.53 -19.86 -11.76
C LEU A 23 -4.60 -20.11 -13.28
N ARG A 24 -5.43 -19.36 -14.01
CA ARG A 24 -5.60 -19.46 -15.47
C ARG A 24 -4.41 -18.84 -16.24
N TYR A 25 -3.20 -19.29 -15.93
CA TYR A 25 -1.94 -18.73 -16.44
C TYR A 25 -1.85 -18.70 -17.96
N HIS A 26 -2.44 -19.69 -18.64
CA HIS A 26 -2.49 -19.71 -20.11
C HIS A 26 -3.17 -18.46 -20.68
N LEU A 27 -4.29 -18.02 -20.09
CA LEU A 27 -4.98 -16.80 -20.53
C LEU A 27 -4.16 -15.55 -20.23
N THR A 28 -3.59 -15.45 -19.03
CA THR A 28 -2.83 -14.26 -18.63
C THR A 28 -1.59 -14.09 -19.49
N LEU A 29 -0.91 -15.19 -19.84
CA LEU A 29 0.23 -15.18 -20.76
C LEU A 29 -0.17 -14.80 -22.18
N THR A 30 -1.29 -15.31 -22.70
CA THR A 30 -1.81 -14.91 -24.01
C THR A 30 -2.18 -13.42 -24.04
N MET A 31 -2.67 -12.87 -22.94
CA MET A 31 -2.97 -11.43 -22.78
C MET A 31 -1.72 -10.57 -22.54
N GLY A 32 -0.52 -11.17 -22.46
CA GLY A 32 0.73 -10.46 -22.19
C GLY A 32 0.84 -9.93 -20.75
N TRP A 33 0.03 -10.43 -19.83
CA TRP A 33 0.08 -10.01 -18.44
C TRP A 33 1.32 -10.61 -17.76
N PRO A 34 2.09 -9.81 -17.03
CA PRO A 34 3.28 -10.30 -16.39
C PRO A 34 2.91 -11.25 -15.23
N ILE A 35 3.46 -12.46 -15.25
CA ILE A 35 3.45 -13.36 -14.08
C ILE A 35 4.57 -12.87 -13.16
N ALA A 36 4.29 -11.82 -12.40
CA ALA A 36 5.30 -11.00 -11.74
C ALA A 36 5.58 -11.40 -10.28
N THR A 37 5.54 -12.68 -9.92
CA THR A 37 5.71 -13.08 -8.50
C THR A 37 7.05 -12.59 -7.93
N GLY A 38 8.15 -12.79 -8.64
CA GLY A 38 9.49 -12.42 -8.16
C GLY A 38 9.76 -10.91 -8.07
N VAL A 39 9.27 -10.13 -9.03
CA VAL A 39 9.42 -8.65 -9.00
C VAL A 39 8.57 -8.07 -7.87
N ILE A 40 7.33 -8.54 -7.72
CA ILE A 40 6.44 -8.12 -6.63
C ILE A 40 7.05 -8.48 -5.27
N GLU A 41 7.54 -9.71 -5.09
CA GLU A 41 8.21 -10.14 -3.86
C GLU A 41 9.47 -9.33 -3.57
N GLY A 42 10.29 -9.06 -4.59
CA GLY A 42 11.48 -8.23 -4.50
C GLY A 42 11.17 -6.81 -4.03
N SER A 43 10.16 -6.17 -4.64
CA SER A 43 9.70 -4.84 -4.25
C SER A 43 9.15 -4.81 -2.82
N CYS A 44 8.32 -5.79 -2.43
CA CYS A 44 7.80 -5.89 -1.08
C CYS A 44 8.91 -6.09 -0.05
N ARG A 45 9.92 -6.91 -0.36
CA ARG A 45 11.07 -7.11 0.52
C ARG A 45 11.84 -5.81 0.75
N LEU A 46 12.10 -5.03 -0.29
CA LEU A 46 12.82 -3.76 -0.17
C LEU A 46 11.99 -2.70 0.59
N LEU A 47 10.72 -2.51 0.23
CA LEU A 47 9.90 -1.44 0.78
C LEU A 47 9.43 -1.73 2.21
N VAL A 48 8.95 -2.95 2.46
CA VAL A 48 8.26 -3.32 3.71
C VAL A 48 9.26 -3.85 4.74
N LYS A 49 10.11 -4.81 4.35
CA LYS A 49 10.82 -5.66 5.32
C LYS A 49 11.73 -4.87 6.26
N ASP A 50 12.56 -3.99 5.74
CA ASP A 50 13.60 -3.37 6.59
C ASP A 50 13.07 -2.36 7.63
N ARG A 51 11.84 -1.86 7.47
CA ARG A 51 11.30 -0.80 8.34
C ARG A 51 9.98 -1.13 9.01
N LEU A 52 9.17 -1.98 8.39
CA LEU A 52 7.87 -2.36 8.93
C LEU A 52 7.90 -3.73 9.63
N ASP A 53 8.84 -4.60 9.27
CA ASP A 53 9.06 -5.91 9.91
C ASP A 53 10.07 -5.81 11.09
N THR A 54 10.40 -4.59 11.53
CA THR A 54 11.27 -4.37 12.68
C THR A 54 10.51 -4.62 13.98
N THR A 55 10.89 -5.66 14.71
CA THR A 55 10.30 -6.01 16.01
C THR A 55 10.39 -4.84 16.99
N GLY A 56 9.27 -4.48 17.61
CA GLY A 56 9.19 -3.37 18.56
C GLY A 56 8.87 -2.00 17.94
N ALA A 57 8.81 -1.88 16.61
CA ALA A 57 8.27 -0.68 15.98
C ALA A 57 6.76 -0.57 16.22
N ARG A 58 6.32 0.59 16.75
CA ARG A 58 4.90 0.93 16.85
C ARG A 58 4.52 1.83 15.68
N GLY A 59 4.06 1.22 14.60
CA GLY A 59 3.50 1.95 13.46
C GLY A 59 2.00 2.15 13.63
N SER A 60 1.54 3.41 13.59
CA SER A 60 0.14 3.68 13.25
C SER A 60 -0.05 3.48 11.75
N LEU A 61 -1.27 3.15 11.30
CA LEU A 61 -1.57 3.06 9.86
C LEU A 61 -1.04 4.28 9.06
N PRO A 62 -1.32 5.54 9.44
CA PRO A 62 -0.80 6.70 8.70
C PRO A 62 0.73 6.81 8.77
N GLY A 63 1.37 6.45 9.88
CA GLY A 63 2.83 6.49 10.00
C GLY A 63 3.50 5.44 9.11
N THR A 64 2.95 4.23 9.08
CA THR A 64 3.41 3.13 8.23
C THR A 64 3.26 3.47 6.74
N GLU A 65 2.12 4.04 6.36
CA GLU A 65 1.87 4.48 4.98
C GLU A 65 2.85 5.59 4.55
N ALA A 66 3.08 6.60 5.40
CA ALA A 66 4.04 7.66 5.12
C ALA A 66 5.47 7.13 4.90
N VAL A 67 5.89 6.15 5.72
CA VAL A 67 7.19 5.49 5.55
C VAL A 67 7.27 4.72 4.22
N LEU A 68 6.21 3.99 3.85
CA LEU A 68 6.17 3.26 2.58
C LEU A 68 6.27 4.21 1.38
N LEU A 69 5.50 5.29 1.39
CA LEU A 69 5.50 6.28 0.31
C LEU A 69 6.88 6.96 0.19
N LEU A 70 7.48 7.34 1.32
CA LEU A 70 8.80 7.96 1.31
C LEU A 70 9.86 7.02 0.73
N ARG A 71 9.84 5.72 1.09
CA ARG A 71 10.77 4.73 0.52
C ARG A 71 10.53 4.51 -0.97
N ALA A 72 9.27 4.45 -1.40
CA ALA A 72 8.95 4.35 -2.82
C ALA A 72 9.47 5.56 -3.61
N VAL A 73 9.41 6.77 -3.06
CA VAL A 73 10.00 7.96 -3.70
C VAL A 73 11.51 7.85 -3.80
N ILE A 74 12.17 7.36 -2.73
CA ILE A 74 13.64 7.17 -2.69
C ILE A 74 14.08 6.13 -3.72
N ASP A 75 13.47 4.95 -3.72
CA ASP A 75 13.85 3.84 -4.62
C ASP A 75 13.62 4.20 -6.09
N ASN A 76 12.59 5.01 -6.38
CA ASN A 76 12.34 5.52 -7.74
C ASN A 76 13.23 6.71 -8.12
N GLY A 77 14.14 7.17 -7.24
CA GLY A 77 15.04 8.31 -7.50
C GLY A 77 14.34 9.67 -7.59
N ASN A 78 13.13 9.81 -7.06
CA ASN A 78 12.28 10.99 -7.23
C ASN A 78 12.28 11.94 -6.01
N VAL A 79 13.27 11.79 -5.12
CA VAL A 79 13.34 12.52 -3.84
C VAL A 79 13.30 14.04 -4.05
N GLU A 80 14.10 14.56 -4.98
CA GLU A 80 14.16 16.01 -5.26
C GLU A 80 12.82 16.58 -5.72
N ARG A 81 12.12 15.85 -6.60
CA ARG A 81 10.82 16.27 -7.11
C ARG A 81 9.77 16.26 -5.99
N TYR A 82 9.76 15.21 -5.18
CA TYR A 82 8.88 15.12 -4.03
C TYR A 82 9.14 16.24 -3.03
N TRP A 83 10.42 16.48 -2.69
CA TRP A 83 10.81 17.47 -1.70
C TRP A 83 10.35 18.87 -2.08
N ARG A 84 10.54 19.26 -3.34
CA ARG A 84 10.06 20.56 -3.86
C ARG A 84 8.56 20.74 -3.66
N SER A 85 7.76 19.77 -4.10
CA SER A 85 6.31 19.83 -3.96
C SER A 85 5.88 19.86 -2.50
N PHE A 86 6.54 19.05 -1.64
CA PHE A 86 6.25 19.02 -0.21
C PHE A 86 6.52 20.38 0.44
N THR A 87 7.67 21.02 0.14
CA THR A 87 8.02 22.35 0.66
C THR A 87 7.05 23.43 0.18
N GLU A 88 6.65 23.42 -1.09
CA GLU A 88 5.64 24.36 -1.61
C GLU A 88 4.28 24.21 -0.91
N LEU A 89 3.81 22.98 -0.73
CA LEU A 89 2.57 22.69 -0.01
C LEU A 89 2.65 23.07 1.46
N ASP A 90 3.76 22.78 2.14
CA ASP A 90 3.97 23.16 3.54
C ASP A 90 4.00 24.67 3.72
N HIS A 91 4.67 25.40 2.82
CA HIS A 91 4.65 26.86 2.79
C HIS A 91 3.23 27.39 2.62
N LEU A 92 2.45 26.88 1.66
CA LEU A 92 1.07 27.30 1.44
C LEU A 92 0.18 26.99 2.65
N HIS A 93 0.32 25.81 3.24
CA HIS A 93 -0.47 25.40 4.41
C HIS A 93 -0.12 26.25 5.63
N THR A 94 1.16 26.42 5.94
CA THR A 94 1.63 27.27 7.03
C THR A 94 1.21 28.73 6.82
N HIS A 95 1.31 29.24 5.59
CA HIS A 95 0.85 30.58 5.25
C HIS A 95 -0.67 30.72 5.41
N ALA A 96 -1.45 29.77 4.91
CA ALA A 96 -2.90 29.77 5.06
C ALA A 96 -3.32 29.72 6.55
N VAL A 97 -2.66 28.91 7.37
CA VAL A 97 -2.93 28.83 8.81
C VAL A 97 -2.53 30.12 9.53
N ARG A 98 -1.39 30.73 9.18
CA ARG A 98 -0.90 31.95 9.84
C ARG A 98 -1.67 33.20 9.45
N TYR A 99 -2.15 33.30 8.22
CA TYR A 99 -2.83 34.49 7.68
C TYR A 99 -4.35 34.32 7.51
N GLN A 100 -4.93 33.24 8.04
CA GLN A 100 -6.38 33.09 8.14
C GLN A 100 -6.95 34.24 9.00
N GLY A 101 -7.53 35.25 8.34
CA GLY A 101 -8.17 36.40 8.98
C GLY A 101 -7.37 37.71 8.95
N GLN A 102 -6.16 37.74 8.39
CA GLN A 102 -5.43 38.99 8.17
C GLN A 102 -5.65 39.50 6.74
N PRO A 103 -6.12 40.76 6.55
CA PRO A 103 -6.16 41.35 5.22
C PRO A 103 -4.74 41.41 4.65
N ALA A 104 -4.61 41.14 3.35
CA ALA A 104 -3.32 41.14 2.66
C ALA A 104 -2.58 42.46 2.94
N PRO A 105 -1.27 42.44 3.27
CA PRO A 105 -0.53 43.66 3.56
C PRO A 105 -0.55 44.57 2.33
N ALA A 106 -0.95 45.83 2.55
CA ALA A 106 -0.96 46.85 1.50
C ALA A 106 0.49 47.12 1.05
N ALA A 107 0.68 47.12 -0.27
CA ALA A 107 1.96 47.34 -0.95
C ALA A 107 2.46 48.78 -0.82
#